data_AF-A0A5A8D1Q5-F1
#
_entry.id   AF-A0A5A8D1Q5-F1
#
_cell.length_a   1.000
_cell.length_b   1.000
_cell.length_c   1.000
_cell.angle_alpha   90.00
_cell.angle_beta   90.00
_cell.angle_gamma   90.00
#
_symmetry.space_group_name_H-M   'P 1'
#
loop_
_entity.id
_entity.type
_entity.pdbx_description
1 polymer ?
#
loop_
_entity_poly.entity_id
_entity_poly.type
_entity_poly.pdbx_seq_one_letter_code
_entity_poly.pdbx_strand_id
1 'polypeptide(L)'
;MVSKWVGDLFNISLYDLHVELKCMPFVEAAPSGNMYHLMARDVMAHPVVALREEETVGSVVQTLKGCAHNGFPVIRETPEGRKFVGMVVRNQLVVLLNRRAWGTTEEAVRRVHVDDFSTSLSSKHVVLREDAVDDADLDSPMDLRPFMNPVPVTVQLQCPLSRVFTLFRSLGMRHLVVTDLNNEVQGIISRQTIMSSFQQDLF
;
A
#
# COMPACT_ATOMS: atom_id res chain seq x y z
N MET A 1 8.19 -19.90 -32.86
CA MET A 1 6.71 -19.83 -32.72
C MET A 1 6.11 -21.22 -32.52
N VAL A 2 6.14 -22.12 -33.53
CA VAL A 2 5.57 -23.48 -33.42
C VAL A 2 6.07 -24.26 -32.19
N SER A 3 7.36 -24.21 -31.90
CA SER A 3 7.95 -24.85 -30.70
C SER A 3 7.35 -24.37 -29.37
N LYS A 4 7.02 -23.06 -29.24
CA LYS A 4 6.34 -22.53 -28.06
C LYS A 4 4.91 -23.04 -27.98
N TRP A 5 4.16 -23.03 -29.08
CA TRP A 5 2.77 -23.51 -29.11
C TRP A 5 2.65 -25.00 -28.75
N VAL A 6 3.57 -25.83 -29.26
CA VAL A 6 3.61 -27.26 -28.88
C VAL A 6 4.07 -27.44 -27.43
N GLY A 7 5.02 -26.63 -26.95
CA GLY A 7 5.45 -26.66 -25.55
C GLY A 7 4.33 -26.29 -24.56
N ASP A 8 3.70 -25.13 -24.78
CA ASP A 8 2.61 -24.58 -23.97
C ASP A 8 1.38 -25.51 -23.89
N LEU A 9 1.23 -26.45 -24.83
CA LEU A 9 0.17 -27.48 -24.81
C LEU A 9 0.43 -28.59 -23.78
N PHE A 10 1.70 -28.89 -23.47
CA PHE A 10 2.10 -29.99 -22.59
C PHE A 10 2.60 -29.53 -21.22
N ASN A 11 3.22 -28.35 -21.13
CA ASN A 11 3.79 -27.85 -19.89
C ASN A 11 3.93 -26.31 -19.89
N ILE A 12 3.90 -25.71 -18.71
CA ILE A 12 4.29 -24.30 -18.52
C ILE A 12 5.78 -24.10 -18.80
N SER A 13 6.21 -22.86 -19.03
CA SER A 13 7.62 -22.60 -19.30
C SER A 13 8.49 -22.92 -18.09
N LEU A 14 9.75 -23.31 -18.32
CA LEU A 14 10.70 -23.62 -17.24
C LEU A 14 10.89 -22.45 -16.27
N TYR A 15 10.71 -21.21 -16.72
CA TYR A 15 10.79 -20.04 -15.85
C TYR A 15 9.55 -19.91 -14.96
N ASP A 16 8.36 -20.09 -15.53
CA ASP A 16 7.09 -20.00 -14.80
C ASP A 16 6.99 -21.13 -13.76
N LEU A 17 7.43 -22.34 -14.11
CA LEU A 17 7.55 -23.45 -13.17
C LEU A 17 8.45 -23.12 -11.97
N HIS A 18 9.59 -22.44 -12.17
CA HIS A 18 10.45 -22.00 -11.06
C HIS A 18 9.85 -20.83 -10.27
N VAL A 19 8.96 -20.04 -10.86
CA VAL A 19 8.23 -18.96 -10.18
C VAL A 19 7.18 -19.55 -9.25
N GLU A 20 6.41 -20.52 -9.73
CA GLU A 20 5.43 -21.29 -8.95
C GLU A 20 6.09 -22.09 -7.82
N LEU A 21 7.13 -22.87 -8.13
CA LEU A 21 7.86 -23.67 -7.13
C LEU A 21 8.51 -22.84 -6.02
N LYS A 22 8.78 -21.56 -6.26
CA LYS A 22 9.31 -20.61 -5.27
C LYS A 22 8.23 -19.73 -4.64
N CYS A 23 6.96 -19.92 -4.99
CA CYS A 23 5.83 -19.08 -4.58
C CYS A 23 6.10 -17.56 -4.75
N MET A 24 6.81 -17.17 -5.82
CA MET A 24 7.38 -15.82 -6.00
C MET A 24 6.43 -14.91 -6.78
N PRO A 25 5.74 -13.94 -6.16
CA PRO A 25 4.65 -13.27 -6.85
C PRO A 25 3.80 -14.35 -7.57
N PHE A 26 3.45 -14.26 -8.87
CA PHE A 26 3.80 -13.32 -9.93
C PHE A 26 2.53 -12.63 -10.54
N VAL A 27 2.69 -11.63 -11.42
CA VAL A 27 1.56 -10.94 -12.06
C VAL A 27 1.68 -11.14 -13.56
N GLU A 28 0.80 -11.96 -14.14
CA GLU A 28 0.86 -12.42 -15.52
C GLU A 28 0.70 -11.30 -16.57
N ALA A 29 0.88 -11.63 -17.86
CA ALA A 29 0.72 -10.65 -18.93
C ALA A 29 -0.74 -10.23 -19.17
N ALA A 30 -1.71 -11.10 -18.90
CA ALA A 30 -3.14 -10.89 -19.08
C ALA A 30 -3.90 -11.24 -17.80
N PRO A 31 -5.08 -10.64 -17.56
CA PRO A 31 -5.99 -11.10 -16.50
C PRO A 31 -6.55 -12.49 -16.86
N SER A 32 -6.79 -13.35 -15.86
CA SER A 32 -7.49 -14.63 -16.07
C SER A 32 -8.96 -14.43 -16.45
N GLY A 33 -9.60 -15.47 -16.97
CA GLY A 33 -11.02 -15.40 -17.38
C GLY A 33 -11.97 -14.96 -16.27
N ASN A 34 -11.75 -15.43 -15.03
CA ASN A 34 -12.63 -15.11 -13.91
C ASN A 34 -12.44 -13.67 -13.39
N MET A 35 -11.30 -13.01 -13.65
CA MET A 35 -11.13 -11.58 -13.34
C MET A 35 -12.08 -10.65 -14.10
N TYR A 36 -12.73 -11.13 -15.17
CA TYR A 36 -13.76 -10.37 -15.87
C TYR A 36 -15.12 -10.40 -15.15
N HIS A 37 -15.31 -11.32 -14.20
CA HIS A 37 -16.54 -11.47 -13.41
C HIS A 37 -16.44 -10.89 -11.99
N LEU A 38 -15.22 -10.64 -11.50
CA LEU A 38 -14.95 -10.04 -10.17
C LEU A 38 -14.81 -8.51 -10.23
N MET A 39 -15.18 -7.84 -9.15
CA MET A 39 -15.00 -6.40 -8.94
C MET A 39 -13.94 -6.11 -7.86
N ALA A 40 -13.45 -4.87 -7.82
CA ALA A 40 -12.46 -4.42 -6.83
C ALA A 40 -12.90 -4.70 -5.38
N ARG A 41 -14.18 -4.50 -5.07
CA ARG A 41 -14.76 -4.76 -3.74
C ARG A 41 -14.70 -6.22 -3.29
N ASP A 42 -14.72 -7.17 -4.23
CA ASP A 42 -14.81 -8.60 -3.93
C ASP A 42 -13.41 -9.18 -3.57
N VAL A 43 -12.35 -8.47 -3.98
CA VAL A 43 -10.96 -8.87 -3.79
C VAL A 43 -10.23 -8.02 -2.74
N MET A 44 -10.59 -6.73 -2.57
CA MET A 44 -9.84 -5.80 -1.70
C MET A 44 -9.64 -6.30 -0.25
N ALA A 45 -8.47 -5.97 0.33
CA ALA A 45 -8.23 -6.23 1.75
C ALA A 45 -9.03 -5.22 2.60
N HIS A 46 -9.81 -5.76 3.55
CA HIS A 46 -10.65 -5.06 4.50
C HIS A 46 -10.62 -5.82 5.85
N PRO A 47 -10.74 -5.15 7.01
CA PRO A 47 -10.80 -3.70 7.21
C PRO A 47 -9.43 -3.03 7.00
N VAL A 48 -9.43 -1.75 6.64
CA VAL A 48 -8.21 -0.97 6.38
C VAL A 48 -7.79 -0.18 7.61
N VAL A 49 -6.52 -0.29 8.00
CA VAL A 49 -5.91 0.58 9.01
C VAL A 49 -5.53 1.91 8.36
N ALA A 50 -6.31 2.95 8.61
CA ALA A 50 -6.10 4.32 8.14
C ALA A 50 -5.52 5.21 9.25
N LEU A 51 -4.78 6.25 8.86
CA LEU A 51 -4.28 7.30 9.75
C LEU A 51 -5.00 8.61 9.44
N ARG A 52 -5.28 9.46 10.44
CA ARG A 52 -5.79 10.81 10.19
C ARG A 52 -4.69 11.74 9.65
N GLU A 53 -5.08 12.87 9.08
CA GLU A 53 -4.14 13.88 8.58
C GLU A 53 -3.30 14.52 9.70
N GLU A 54 -3.88 14.60 10.90
CA GLU A 54 -3.20 14.93 12.16
C GLU A 54 -3.43 13.75 13.12
N GLU A 55 -2.37 13.02 13.46
CA GLU A 55 -2.40 11.87 14.40
C GLU A 55 -1.54 12.14 15.63
N THR A 56 -1.74 11.38 16.71
CA THR A 56 -0.78 11.36 17.82
C THR A 56 0.39 10.43 17.52
N VAL A 57 1.59 10.78 17.99
CA VAL A 57 2.79 9.95 17.86
C VAL A 57 2.56 8.53 18.39
N GLY A 58 1.86 8.39 19.52
CA GLY A 58 1.48 7.10 20.11
C GLY A 58 0.58 6.26 19.20
N SER A 59 -0.42 6.86 18.55
CA SER A 59 -1.30 6.20 17.57
C SER A 59 -0.49 5.65 16.38
N VAL A 60 0.45 6.43 15.86
CA VAL A 60 1.36 6.00 14.77
C VAL A 60 2.28 4.87 15.23
N VAL A 61 2.91 4.97 16.41
CA VAL A 61 3.79 3.94 16.95
C VAL A 61 3.03 2.64 17.23
N GLN A 62 1.83 2.71 17.80
CA GLN A 62 0.96 1.55 18.02
C GLN A 62 0.57 0.90 16.68
N THR A 63 0.18 1.68 15.68
CA THR A 63 -0.13 1.19 14.33
C THR A 63 1.08 0.49 13.69
N LEU A 64 2.27 1.05 13.83
CA LEU A 64 3.51 0.46 13.30
C LEU A 64 3.88 -0.85 14.04
N LYS A 65 3.65 -0.95 15.35
CA LYS A 65 3.88 -2.18 16.14
C LYS A 65 2.81 -3.25 15.87
N GLY A 66 1.55 -2.87 15.68
CA GLY A 66 0.41 -3.77 15.51
C GLY A 66 0.21 -4.32 14.10
N CYS A 67 0.72 -3.63 13.06
CA CYS A 67 0.53 -4.04 11.67
C CYS A 67 1.86 -4.17 10.91
N ALA A 68 1.99 -5.20 10.08
CA ALA A 68 3.13 -5.40 9.17
C ALA A 68 2.96 -4.69 7.81
N HIS A 69 1.96 -3.81 7.67
CA HIS A 69 1.68 -3.12 6.42
C HIS A 69 2.72 -2.04 6.09
N ASN A 70 2.96 -1.84 4.79
CA ASN A 70 3.95 -0.92 4.25
C ASN A 70 3.38 0.41 3.73
N GLY A 71 2.06 0.54 3.64
CA GLY A 71 1.37 1.76 3.21
C GLY A 71 0.06 1.92 3.95
N PHE A 72 -0.23 3.14 4.38
CA PHE A 72 -1.40 3.53 5.15
C PHE A 72 -2.11 4.68 4.42
N PRO A 73 -3.43 4.61 4.22
CA PRO A 73 -4.19 5.71 3.66
C PRO A 73 -4.38 6.79 4.73
N VAL A 74 -4.27 8.05 4.30
CA VAL A 74 -4.51 9.22 5.14
C VAL A 74 -5.93 9.71 4.90
N ILE A 75 -6.70 9.84 5.98
CA ILE A 75 -8.08 10.31 5.99
C ILE A 75 -8.21 11.67 6.68
N ARG A 76 -9.16 12.47 6.21
CA ARG A 76 -9.65 13.67 6.90
C ARG A 76 -11.03 13.36 7.47
N GLU A 77 -11.18 13.59 8.76
CA GLU A 77 -12.49 13.55 9.40
C GLU A 77 -13.24 14.85 9.07
N THR A 78 -14.32 14.72 8.31
CA THR A 78 -15.24 15.82 7.96
C THR A 78 -16.60 15.55 8.59
N PRO A 79 -17.45 16.57 8.82
CA PRO A 79 -18.82 16.34 9.32
C PRO A 79 -19.67 15.45 8.39
N GLU A 80 -19.26 15.26 7.14
CA GLU A 80 -19.91 14.41 6.14
C GLU A 80 -19.38 12.96 6.12
N GLY A 81 -18.26 12.65 6.79
CA GLY A 81 -17.62 11.33 6.74
C GLY A 81 -16.08 11.36 6.73
N ARG A 82 -15.47 10.20 6.51
CA ARG A 82 -14.01 9.97 6.51
C ARG A 82 -13.44 10.02 5.10
N LYS A 83 -13.15 11.23 4.62
CA LYS A 83 -12.69 11.45 3.25
C LYS A 83 -11.22 11.11 3.08
N PHE A 84 -10.90 10.41 2.01
CA PHE A 84 -9.54 10.07 1.62
C PHE A 84 -8.77 11.29 1.09
N VAL A 85 -7.55 11.51 1.58
CA VAL A 85 -6.71 12.66 1.19
C VAL A 85 -5.37 12.25 0.58
N GLY A 86 -4.80 11.11 0.99
CA GLY A 86 -3.48 10.70 0.51
C GLY A 86 -3.04 9.34 1.02
N MET A 87 -1.78 8.98 0.77
CA MET A 87 -1.18 7.75 1.29
C MET A 87 0.22 8.02 1.83
N VAL A 88 0.53 7.46 3.00
CA VAL A 88 1.86 7.51 3.62
C VAL A 88 2.47 6.11 3.69
N VAL A 89 3.76 6.00 3.43
CA VAL A 89 4.51 4.73 3.44
C VAL A 89 5.10 4.50 4.84
N ARG A 90 5.12 3.25 5.30
CA ARG A 90 5.70 2.84 6.60
C ARG A 90 7.08 3.47 6.84
N ASN A 91 7.97 3.38 5.84
CA ASN A 91 9.32 3.92 5.96
C ASN A 91 9.36 5.44 6.13
N GLN A 92 8.40 6.19 5.57
CA GLN A 92 8.30 7.63 5.81
C GLN A 92 7.95 7.90 7.27
N LEU A 93 6.95 7.20 7.82
CA LEU A 93 6.59 7.31 9.24
C LEU A 93 7.78 7.00 10.16
N VAL A 94 8.55 5.94 9.87
CA VAL A 94 9.74 5.59 10.64
C VAL A 94 10.84 6.67 10.56
N VAL A 95 11.07 7.26 9.38
CA VAL A 95 12.02 8.37 9.21
C VAL A 95 11.59 9.60 10.02
N LEU A 96 10.30 9.96 9.98
CA LEU A 96 9.75 11.09 10.73
C LEU A 96 9.88 10.91 12.25
N LEU A 97 9.59 9.70 12.75
CA LEU A 97 9.75 9.36 14.17
C LEU A 97 11.23 9.40 14.58
N ASN A 98 12.13 8.80 13.79
CA ASN A 98 13.58 8.84 14.03
C ASN A 98 14.19 10.26 13.95
N ARG A 99 13.48 11.24 13.36
CA ARG A 99 13.88 12.66 13.25
C ARG A 99 13.18 13.59 14.24
N ARG A 100 12.31 13.06 15.13
CA ARG A 100 11.47 13.83 16.06
C ARG A 100 10.66 14.95 15.36
N ALA A 101 10.05 14.60 14.23
CA ALA A 101 9.30 15.51 13.36
C ALA A 101 7.82 15.64 13.74
N TRP A 102 7.53 15.88 15.03
CA TRP A 102 6.20 16.22 15.56
C TRP A 102 6.15 17.68 16.04
N GLY A 103 4.93 18.18 16.31
CA GLY A 103 4.66 19.59 16.60
C GLY A 103 4.24 20.39 15.37
N THR A 104 4.62 21.67 15.31
CA THR A 104 4.21 22.60 14.25
C THR A 104 4.71 22.15 12.87
N THR A 105 3.85 22.21 11.84
CA THR A 105 4.15 21.76 10.47
C THR A 105 5.45 22.37 9.91
N GLU A 106 5.74 23.65 10.19
CA GLU A 106 6.99 24.29 9.79
C GLU A 106 8.24 23.68 10.44
N GLU A 107 8.17 23.31 11.72
CA GLU A 107 9.29 22.70 12.43
C GLU A 107 9.54 21.29 11.93
N ALA A 108 8.47 20.50 11.74
CA ALA A 108 8.55 19.16 11.19
C ALA A 108 9.22 19.16 9.80
N VAL A 109 8.81 20.07 8.91
CA VAL A 109 9.43 20.20 7.57
C VAL A 109 10.89 20.67 7.65
N ARG A 110 11.26 21.56 8.59
CA ARG A 110 12.66 21.97 8.78
C ARG A 110 13.56 20.86 9.33
N ARG A 111 13.02 19.90 10.11
CA ARG A 111 13.77 18.78 10.70
C ARG A 111 14.04 17.62 9.73
N VAL A 112 13.43 17.61 8.56
CA VAL A 112 13.41 16.45 7.65
C VAL A 112 13.88 16.86 6.25
N HIS A 113 15.02 16.33 5.80
CA HIS A 113 15.51 16.58 4.45
C HIS A 113 15.05 15.49 3.46
N VAL A 114 14.97 15.82 2.17
CA VAL A 114 14.60 14.84 1.12
C VAL A 114 15.57 13.65 1.08
N ASP A 115 16.84 13.88 1.41
CA ASP A 115 17.88 12.84 1.47
C ASP A 115 17.69 11.84 2.62
N ASP A 116 16.95 12.21 3.68
CA ASP A 116 16.63 11.26 4.76
C ASP A 116 15.74 10.14 4.26
N PHE A 117 14.81 10.46 3.34
CA PHE A 117 13.99 9.46 2.67
C PHE A 117 14.77 8.65 1.62
N SER A 118 15.80 9.23 0.98
CA SER A 118 16.61 8.52 -0.01
C SER A 118 17.43 7.38 0.63
N THR A 119 17.88 7.56 1.87
CA THR A 119 18.57 6.52 2.65
C THR A 119 17.69 5.26 2.84
N SER A 120 16.37 5.42 2.89
CA SER A 120 15.41 4.29 2.95
C SER A 120 15.35 3.47 1.66
N LEU A 121 15.86 3.96 0.53
CA LEU A 121 15.87 3.21 -0.75
C LEU A 121 17.02 2.20 -0.81
N SER A 122 18.03 2.31 0.08
CA SER A 122 19.25 1.50 0.09
C SER A 122 19.09 0.10 0.72
N SER A 123 17.91 -0.51 0.58
CA SER A 123 17.55 -1.89 1.00
C SER A 123 17.66 -2.23 2.50
N LYS A 124 18.27 -1.38 3.34
CA LYS A 124 18.16 -1.47 4.79
C LYS A 124 16.75 -1.04 5.18
N HIS A 125 15.98 -1.95 5.78
CA HIS A 125 14.73 -1.58 6.44
C HIS A 125 15.07 -0.50 7.48
N VAL A 126 14.44 0.67 7.38
CA VAL A 126 14.56 1.68 8.42
C VAL A 126 13.80 1.12 9.62
N VAL A 127 14.54 0.79 10.68
CA VAL A 127 13.97 0.31 11.94
C VAL A 127 13.68 1.52 12.81
N LEU A 128 12.58 1.47 13.57
CA LEU A 128 12.31 2.43 14.64
C LEU A 128 13.41 2.27 15.69
N ARG A 129 14.15 3.34 16.00
CA ARG A 129 15.06 3.29 17.15
C ARG A 129 14.23 3.22 18.42
N GLU A 130 14.67 2.43 19.40
CA GLU A 130 13.97 2.31 20.68
C GLU A 130 13.98 3.65 21.43
N ASP A 131 15.06 4.43 21.32
CA ASP A 131 15.19 5.79 21.88
C ASP A 131 14.56 6.90 20.99
N ALA A 132 13.83 6.55 19.92
CA ALA A 132 13.28 7.55 19.00
C ALA A 132 12.21 8.43 19.65
N VAL A 133 11.39 7.84 20.51
CA VAL A 133 10.16 8.43 21.07
C VAL A 133 10.16 8.18 22.57
N ASP A 134 10.14 9.25 23.37
CA ASP A 134 9.96 9.16 24.81
C ASP A 134 8.46 9.07 25.16
N ASP A 135 8.09 8.52 26.32
CA ASP A 135 6.67 8.39 26.72
C ASP A 135 5.94 9.74 26.76
N ALA A 136 6.66 10.83 27.05
CA ALA A 136 6.13 12.20 27.03
C ALA A 136 5.84 12.73 25.61
N ASP A 137 6.47 12.17 24.57
CA ASP A 137 6.24 12.56 23.17
C ASP A 137 5.00 11.87 22.56
N LEU A 138 4.47 10.81 23.18
CA LEU A 138 3.38 9.98 22.63
C LEU A 138 2.08 10.76 22.35
N ASP A 139 1.75 11.73 23.20
CA ASP A 139 0.56 12.59 23.04
C ASP A 139 0.79 13.77 22.08
N SER A 140 2.01 13.95 21.55
CA SER A 140 2.31 15.03 20.61
C SER A 140 1.56 14.85 19.28
N PRO A 141 0.96 15.91 18.72
CA PRO A 141 0.35 15.87 17.40
C PRO A 141 1.41 15.84 16.31
N MET A 142 1.12 15.09 15.25
CA MET A 142 1.98 14.83 14.10
C MET A 142 1.18 15.03 12.82
N ASP A 143 1.53 16.08 12.07
CA ASP A 143 0.92 16.42 10.77
C ASP A 143 1.55 15.58 9.65
N LEU A 144 0.75 14.73 9.00
CA LEU A 144 1.19 13.85 7.91
C LEU A 144 1.05 14.50 6.52
N ARG A 145 0.35 15.64 6.41
CA ARG A 145 0.04 16.30 5.12
C ARG A 145 1.25 16.65 4.26
N PRO A 146 2.38 17.19 4.78
CA PRO A 146 3.53 17.52 3.94
C PRO A 146 4.37 16.31 3.53
N PHE A 147 4.16 15.13 4.13
CA PHE A 147 4.99 13.93 3.92
C PHE A 147 4.27 12.79 3.18
N MET A 148 2.94 12.79 3.16
CA MET A 148 2.13 11.84 2.38
C MET A 148 2.21 12.12 0.87
N ASN A 149 1.90 11.11 0.05
CA ASN A 149 1.51 11.33 -1.34
C ASN A 149 0.06 11.85 -1.36
N PRO A 150 -0.23 13.08 -1.84
CA PRO A 150 -1.59 13.64 -1.89
C PRO A 150 -2.41 13.17 -3.10
N VAL A 151 -1.79 12.54 -4.10
CA VAL A 151 -2.49 12.00 -5.30
C VAL A 151 -2.04 10.56 -5.58
N PRO A 152 -2.35 9.60 -4.69
CA PRO A 152 -2.17 8.19 -4.97
C PRO A 152 -3.23 7.69 -5.96
N VAL A 153 -2.91 6.65 -6.73
CA VAL A 153 -3.87 6.06 -7.67
C VAL A 153 -4.99 5.34 -6.89
N THR A 154 -6.23 5.66 -7.22
CA THR A 154 -7.44 5.08 -6.63
C THR A 154 -8.29 4.36 -7.68
N VAL A 155 -9.14 3.44 -7.24
CA VAL A 155 -10.19 2.82 -8.05
C VAL A 155 -11.49 2.75 -7.25
N GLN A 156 -12.63 2.80 -7.94
CA GLN A 156 -13.93 2.64 -7.29
C GLN A 156 -14.24 1.17 -6.95
N LEU A 157 -15.05 0.93 -5.91
CA LEU A 157 -15.55 -0.39 -5.50
C LEU A 157 -16.06 -1.27 -6.65
N GLN A 158 -16.78 -0.68 -7.61
CA GLN A 158 -17.42 -1.39 -8.73
C GLN A 158 -16.48 -1.56 -9.95
N CYS A 159 -15.21 -1.17 -9.85
CA CYS A 159 -14.26 -1.30 -10.96
C CYS A 159 -13.99 -2.80 -11.25
N PRO A 160 -14.13 -3.28 -12.50
CA PRO A 160 -13.83 -4.67 -12.85
C PRO A 160 -12.37 -5.05 -12.56
N LEU A 161 -12.15 -6.23 -12.00
CA LEU A 161 -10.83 -6.68 -11.55
C LEU A 161 -9.82 -6.77 -12.71
N SER A 162 -10.25 -7.11 -13.93
CA SER A 162 -9.42 -7.06 -15.14
C SER A 162 -8.84 -5.65 -15.44
N ARG A 163 -9.60 -4.58 -15.16
CA ARG A 163 -9.13 -3.19 -15.29
C ARG A 163 -8.19 -2.81 -14.13
N VAL A 164 -8.52 -3.23 -12.92
CA VAL A 164 -7.67 -3.07 -11.73
C VAL A 164 -6.29 -3.71 -11.95
N PHE A 165 -6.28 -4.97 -12.41
CA PHE A 165 -5.08 -5.72 -12.77
C PHE A 165 -4.25 -4.99 -13.82
N THR A 166 -4.90 -4.51 -14.89
CA THR A 166 -4.23 -3.77 -15.97
C THR A 166 -3.55 -2.50 -15.44
N LEU A 167 -4.23 -1.72 -14.60
CA LEU A 167 -3.65 -0.53 -13.94
C LEU A 167 -2.51 -0.88 -12.99
N PHE A 168 -2.69 -1.90 -12.16
CA PHE A 168 -1.70 -2.35 -11.18
C PHE A 168 -0.41 -2.80 -11.88
N ARG A 169 -0.53 -3.55 -12.99
CA ARG A 169 0.59 -4.07 -13.78
C ARG A 169 1.26 -2.98 -14.64
N SER A 170 0.50 -2.11 -15.28
CA SER A 170 1.06 -1.08 -16.18
C SER A 170 1.79 0.04 -15.45
N LEU A 171 1.31 0.41 -14.25
CA LEU A 171 1.92 1.45 -13.41
C LEU A 171 2.91 0.89 -12.38
N GLY A 172 3.06 -0.44 -12.27
CA GLY A 172 3.97 -1.09 -11.32
C GLY A 172 3.60 -0.83 -9.84
N MET A 173 2.30 -0.76 -9.54
CA MET A 173 1.80 -0.35 -8.23
C MET A 173 2.21 -1.34 -7.12
N ARG A 174 2.33 -0.83 -5.88
CA ARG A 174 2.49 -1.66 -4.67
C ARG A 174 1.20 -1.74 -3.86
N HIS A 175 0.52 -0.60 -3.74
CA HIS A 175 -0.74 -0.41 -3.04
C HIS A 175 -1.67 0.39 -3.95
N LEU A 176 -2.91 -0.05 -4.08
CA LEU A 176 -3.97 0.63 -4.83
C LEU A 176 -5.16 0.80 -3.88
N VAL A 177 -5.62 2.03 -3.68
CA VAL A 177 -6.72 2.30 -2.74
C VAL A 177 -8.06 2.12 -3.44
N VAL A 178 -8.97 1.41 -2.80
CA VAL A 178 -10.35 1.26 -3.24
C VAL A 178 -11.21 2.24 -2.46
N THR A 179 -11.86 3.16 -3.18
CA THR A 179 -12.74 4.18 -2.61
C THR A 179 -14.18 4.01 -3.06
N ASP A 180 -15.10 4.57 -2.28
CA ASP A 180 -16.51 4.71 -2.65
C ASP A 180 -16.80 6.05 -3.37
N LEU A 181 -18.03 6.25 -3.84
CA LEU A 181 -18.52 7.47 -4.47
C LEU A 181 -18.31 8.73 -3.61
N ASN A 182 -18.38 8.57 -2.27
CA ASN A 182 -18.14 9.65 -1.30
C ASN A 182 -16.64 9.93 -1.05
N ASN A 183 -15.74 9.28 -1.79
CA ASN A 183 -14.29 9.30 -1.59
C ASN A 183 -13.87 8.81 -0.18
N GLU A 184 -14.61 7.86 0.39
CA GLU A 184 -14.21 7.16 1.62
C GLU A 184 -13.39 5.91 1.29
N VAL A 185 -12.43 5.55 2.15
CA VAL A 185 -11.57 4.37 1.96
C VAL A 185 -12.31 3.11 2.40
N GLN A 186 -12.46 2.16 1.49
CA GLN A 186 -13.16 0.90 1.74
C GLN A 186 -12.21 -0.31 1.78
N GLY A 187 -11.12 -0.25 1.00
CA GLY A 187 -10.17 -1.36 0.89
C GLY A 187 -8.82 -0.95 0.30
N ILE A 188 -7.83 -1.84 0.43
CA ILE A 188 -6.57 -1.73 -0.30
C ILE A 188 -6.35 -3.01 -1.11
N ILE A 189 -5.99 -2.85 -2.38
CA ILE A 189 -5.55 -3.93 -3.24
C ILE A 189 -4.02 -3.92 -3.28
N SER A 190 -3.42 -5.05 -2.91
CA SER A 190 -1.99 -5.30 -3.00
C SER A 190 -1.70 -6.39 -4.02
N ARG A 191 -0.41 -6.60 -4.33
CA ARG A 191 0.02 -7.70 -5.21
C ARG A 191 -0.44 -9.06 -4.69
N GLN A 192 -0.33 -9.31 -3.37
CA GLN A 192 -0.79 -10.56 -2.76
C GLN A 192 -2.29 -10.78 -2.95
N THR A 193 -3.07 -9.70 -2.82
CA THR A 193 -4.53 -9.69 -2.93
C THR A 193 -5.00 -10.04 -4.35
N ILE A 194 -4.38 -9.44 -5.36
CA ILE A 194 -4.63 -9.75 -6.79
C ILE A 194 -4.34 -11.23 -7.08
N MET A 195 -3.38 -11.80 -6.37
CA MET A 195 -2.90 -13.16 -6.60
C MET A 195 -3.70 -14.25 -5.91
N SER A 196 -4.22 -14.00 -4.71
CA SER A 196 -5.19 -14.91 -4.10
C SER A 196 -6.41 -15.12 -5.01
N SER A 197 -6.84 -14.10 -5.76
CA SER A 197 -7.90 -14.27 -6.77
C SER A 197 -7.48 -15.06 -8.02
N PHE A 198 -6.19 -15.14 -8.37
CA PHE A 198 -5.73 -16.06 -9.44
C PHE A 198 -5.67 -17.52 -8.96
N GLN A 199 -5.23 -17.76 -7.71
CA GLN A 199 -5.12 -19.13 -7.19
C GLN A 199 -6.47 -19.81 -6.98
N GLN A 200 -7.56 -19.03 -6.84
CA GLN A 200 -8.93 -19.55 -6.84
C GLN A 200 -9.39 -20.08 -8.20
N ASP A 201 -8.69 -19.78 -9.30
CA ASP A 201 -9.03 -20.27 -10.65
C ASP A 201 -8.37 -21.63 -10.98
N LEU A 202 -7.48 -22.13 -10.12
CA LEU A 202 -6.67 -23.33 -10.36
C LEU A 202 -7.24 -24.62 -9.72
N PHE A 203 -8.46 -24.58 -9.18
CA PHE A 203 -9.15 -25.71 -8.53
C PHE A 203 -10.63 -25.78 -8.89
#